data_AF-A0A938ZYE5-F1
#
_entry.id   AF-A0A938ZYE5-F1
#
_cell.length_a   1.000
_cell.length_b   1.000
_cell.length_c   1.000
_cell.angle_alpha   90.00
_cell.angle_beta   90.00
_cell.angle_gamma   90.00
#
_symmetry.space_group_name_H-M   'P 1'
#
loop_
_entity.id
_entity.type
_entity.pdbx_description
1 polymer ?
#
loop_
_entity_poly.entity_id
_entity_poly.type
_entity_poly.pdbx_seq_one_letter_code
_entity_poly.pdbx_strand_id
1 'polypeptide(L)'
;MTQNSFVSSNTQFPTPDQVLILDTETTDLDINTGQVIELGAILYSVKHQTTIKQYSTLLPAQNNPTEYINRIKPAPLMEITEEQAVESVWMITEMAKKAQVIVAHNAEFDQKWFGSSNNGKSLLPVLLNSKNEPLPWVCTCTEFEWPRQIRSGQSLIELAAAHDVGIFGNHRALTDCQLIAYLFDRMENLNAMFQMALRPKAWFKALVTYDNRELAKKAGFKWIPELKSWVRKMAVDDTKELPFMVNQIEFCQ
;
A
#
# COMPACT_ATOMS: atom_id res chain seq x y z
N MET A 1 -28.49 33.20 -6.60
CA MET A 1 -28.58 32.28 -5.45
C MET A 1 -29.13 30.96 -5.96
N THR A 2 -28.26 30.07 -6.42
CA THR A 2 -28.62 28.71 -6.83
C THR A 2 -28.06 27.77 -5.77
N GLN A 3 -28.96 27.29 -4.92
CA GLN A 3 -28.66 26.29 -3.90
C GLN A 3 -28.32 24.97 -4.60
N ASN A 4 -27.06 24.54 -4.52
CA ASN A 4 -26.67 23.18 -4.85
C ASN A 4 -27.18 22.26 -3.73
N SER A 5 -28.32 21.62 -3.98
CA SER A 5 -28.79 20.48 -3.20
C SER A 5 -27.99 19.25 -3.61
N PHE A 6 -26.96 18.90 -2.85
CA PHE A 6 -26.30 17.61 -2.99
C PHE A 6 -26.84 16.64 -1.96
N VAL A 7 -27.51 15.62 -2.49
CA VAL A 7 -27.91 14.40 -1.79
C VAL A 7 -26.68 13.85 -1.07
N SER A 8 -26.76 13.74 0.26
CA SER A 8 -25.83 12.94 1.05
C SER A 8 -26.04 11.48 0.68
N SER A 9 -25.34 11.00 -0.35
CA SER A 9 -25.31 9.59 -0.66
C SER A 9 -24.55 8.90 0.47
N ASN A 10 -25.30 8.14 1.27
CA ASN A 10 -24.77 7.22 2.27
C ASN A 10 -24.14 6.01 1.53
N THR A 11 -23.22 6.30 0.62
CA THR A 11 -22.57 5.33 -0.27
C THR A 11 -21.63 4.48 0.58
N GLN A 12 -22.18 3.41 1.14
CA GLN A 12 -21.40 2.40 1.81
C GLN A 12 -20.62 1.64 0.73
N PHE A 13 -19.32 1.93 0.62
CA PHE A 13 -18.46 1.24 -0.34
C PHE A 13 -18.41 -0.26 0.02
N PRO A 14 -18.36 -1.17 -0.96
CA PRO A 14 -18.32 -2.59 -0.66
C PRO A 14 -17.03 -2.92 0.08
N THR A 15 -17.16 -3.62 1.21
CA THR A 15 -16.02 -4.20 1.92
C THR A 15 -15.51 -5.41 1.13
N PRO A 16 -14.20 -5.56 0.92
CA PRO A 16 -13.66 -6.75 0.26
C PRO A 16 -13.84 -7.98 1.16
N ASP A 17 -14.25 -9.11 0.61
CA ASP A 17 -14.33 -10.37 1.39
C ASP A 17 -12.93 -10.91 1.71
N GLN A 18 -12.02 -10.80 0.74
CA GLN A 18 -10.62 -11.24 0.84
C GLN A 18 -9.67 -10.18 0.28
N VAL A 19 -8.51 -10.08 0.90
CA VAL A 19 -7.44 -9.18 0.50
C VAL A 19 -6.13 -9.94 0.39
N LEU A 20 -5.25 -9.46 -0.49
CA LEU A 20 -3.88 -9.93 -0.56
C LEU A 20 -2.99 -8.93 0.18
N ILE A 21 -2.58 -9.26 1.39
CA ILE A 21 -1.52 -8.51 2.07
C ILE A 21 -0.20 -8.88 1.38
N LEU A 22 0.59 -7.90 0.98
CA LEU A 22 1.83 -8.11 0.23
C LEU A 22 2.92 -7.17 0.71
N ASP A 23 4.15 -7.67 0.71
CA ASP A 23 5.36 -6.90 1.00
C ASP A 23 6.52 -7.41 0.15
N THR A 24 7.48 -6.54 -0.14
CA THR A 24 8.65 -6.82 -0.97
C THR A 24 9.95 -6.41 -0.28
N GLU A 25 10.97 -7.28 -0.32
CA GLU A 25 12.35 -6.86 -0.01
C GLU A 25 13.13 -6.67 -1.30
N THR A 26 13.93 -5.62 -1.35
CA THR A 26 14.59 -5.18 -2.58
C THR A 26 16.06 -4.87 -2.36
N THR A 27 16.85 -4.94 -3.42
CA THR A 27 18.27 -4.56 -3.39
C THR A 27 18.52 -3.05 -3.41
N ASP A 28 17.49 -2.25 -3.75
CA ASP A 28 17.54 -0.79 -3.81
C ASP A 28 16.10 -0.21 -3.74
N LEU A 29 15.97 1.07 -3.44
CA LEU A 29 14.71 1.80 -3.48
C LEU A 29 14.33 2.20 -4.92
N ASP A 30 15.29 2.38 -5.82
CA ASP A 30 15.01 2.76 -7.22
C ASP A 30 14.81 1.51 -8.11
N ILE A 31 13.71 1.49 -8.87
CA ILE A 31 13.39 0.43 -9.83
C ILE A 31 14.41 0.31 -10.97
N ASN A 32 15.19 1.36 -11.23
CA ASN A 32 16.20 1.39 -12.28
C ASN A 32 17.50 0.70 -11.85
N THR A 33 17.80 0.70 -10.55
CA THR A 33 19.04 0.15 -10.00
C THR A 33 18.81 -1.14 -9.24
N GLY A 34 17.64 -1.30 -8.61
CA GLY A 34 17.28 -2.45 -7.80
C GLY A 34 16.45 -3.53 -8.49
N GLN A 35 16.13 -4.56 -7.71
CA GLN A 35 15.19 -5.63 -8.05
C GLN A 35 14.57 -6.18 -6.75
N VAL A 36 13.46 -6.89 -6.89
CA VAL A 36 12.83 -7.62 -5.77
C VAL A 36 13.58 -8.93 -5.53
N ILE A 37 13.87 -9.23 -4.26
CA ILE A 37 14.62 -10.42 -3.82
C ILE A 37 13.87 -11.26 -2.80
N GLU A 38 12.80 -10.74 -2.20
CA GLU A 38 11.85 -11.51 -1.39
C GLU A 38 10.43 -11.02 -1.68
N LEU A 39 9.49 -11.96 -1.71
CA LEU A 39 8.08 -11.69 -1.68
C LEU A 39 7.44 -12.37 -0.48
N GLY A 40 6.62 -11.60 0.25
CA GLY A 40 5.72 -12.09 1.27
C GLY A 40 4.29 -11.81 0.85
N ALA A 41 3.40 -12.79 1.01
CA ALA A 41 2.00 -12.63 0.70
C ALA A 41 1.11 -13.38 1.69
N ILE A 42 0.00 -12.76 2.09
CA ILE A 42 -1.06 -13.38 2.88
C ILE A 42 -2.40 -13.12 2.19
N LEU A 43 -3.09 -14.20 1.83
CA LEU A 43 -4.51 -14.14 1.50
C LEU A 43 -5.29 -14.12 2.81
N TYR A 44 -5.94 -13.00 3.10
CA TYR A 44 -6.63 -12.75 4.35
C TYR A 44 -8.13 -12.59 4.11
N SER A 45 -8.97 -13.26 4.91
CA SER A 45 -10.41 -13.03 4.88
C SER A 45 -10.77 -11.90 5.82
N VAL A 46 -11.26 -10.80 5.28
CA VAL A 46 -11.73 -9.65 6.07
C VAL A 46 -13.02 -10.01 6.80
N LYS A 47 -13.95 -10.68 6.10
CA LYS A 47 -15.22 -11.13 6.66
C LYS A 47 -15.04 -12.00 7.91
N HIS A 48 -14.06 -12.89 7.89
CA HIS A 48 -13.80 -13.84 8.98
C HIS A 48 -12.63 -13.44 9.88
N GLN A 49 -11.98 -12.30 9.60
CA GLN A 49 -10.77 -11.81 10.26
C GLN A 49 -9.75 -12.92 10.51
N THR A 50 -9.33 -13.59 9.43
CA THR A 50 -8.42 -14.72 9.54
C THR A 50 -7.57 -14.92 8.30
N THR A 51 -6.33 -15.35 8.52
CA THR A 51 -5.41 -15.74 7.45
C THR A 51 -5.88 -17.04 6.79
N ILE A 52 -6.09 -17.01 5.48
CA ILE A 52 -6.50 -18.17 4.68
C ILE A 52 -5.28 -18.93 4.15
N LYS A 53 -4.29 -18.18 3.64
CA LYS A 53 -3.05 -18.74 3.09
C LYS A 53 -1.93 -17.72 3.27
N GLN A 54 -0.74 -18.20 3.59
CA GLN A 54 0.49 -17.39 3.58
C GLN A 54 1.54 -18.04 2.69
N TYR A 55 2.34 -17.22 2.03
CA TYR A 55 3.42 -17.65 1.14
C TYR A 55 4.60 -16.68 1.26
N SER A 56 5.81 -17.23 1.20
CA SER A 56 7.05 -16.47 1.19
C SER A 56 8.04 -17.14 0.27
N THR A 57 8.79 -16.34 -0.47
CA THR A 57 9.81 -16.83 -1.39
C THR A 57 10.93 -15.80 -1.55
N LEU A 58 12.13 -16.31 -1.82
CA LEU A 58 13.20 -15.50 -2.36
C LEU A 58 13.13 -15.49 -3.90
N LEU A 59 13.73 -14.48 -4.51
CA LEU A 59 13.89 -14.34 -5.96
C LEU A 59 15.38 -14.20 -6.32
N PRO A 60 15.78 -14.60 -7.54
CA PRO A 60 17.19 -14.69 -7.89
C PRO A 60 17.88 -13.32 -7.92
N ALA A 61 19.09 -13.24 -7.38
CA ALA A 61 19.90 -12.03 -7.36
C ALA A 61 21.40 -12.34 -7.31
N GLN A 62 22.20 -11.50 -7.98
CA GLN A 62 23.67 -11.62 -7.95
C GLN A 62 24.31 -10.98 -6.72
N ASN A 63 23.63 -10.06 -6.05
CA ASN A 63 24.09 -9.42 -4.84
C ASN A 63 22.91 -8.85 -4.05
N ASN A 64 23.18 -8.44 -2.82
CA ASN A 64 22.21 -7.75 -1.97
C ASN A 64 22.89 -6.61 -1.20
N PRO A 65 23.02 -5.41 -1.78
CA PRO A 65 23.57 -4.24 -1.10
C PRO A 65 22.80 -3.83 0.16
N THR A 66 21.53 -4.24 0.28
CA THR A 66 20.64 -3.97 1.41
C THR A 66 20.59 -5.10 2.43
N GLU A 67 21.53 -6.06 2.41
CA GLU A 67 21.62 -7.16 3.39
C GLU A 67 21.63 -6.64 4.84
N TYR A 68 22.23 -5.47 5.09
CA TYR A 68 22.26 -4.85 6.43
C TYR A 68 20.86 -4.46 6.95
N ILE A 69 19.88 -4.32 6.05
CA ILE A 69 18.47 -4.04 6.34
C ILE A 69 17.71 -5.36 6.43
N ASN A 70 17.60 -6.09 5.31
CA ASN A 70 16.71 -7.25 5.17
C ASN A 70 17.31 -8.59 5.63
N ARG A 71 18.61 -8.63 5.93
CA ARG A 71 19.33 -9.83 6.43
C ARG A 71 19.34 -11.01 5.47
N ILE A 72 19.06 -10.79 4.19
CA ILE A 72 19.07 -11.83 3.16
C ILE A 72 20.48 -11.94 2.58
N LYS A 73 21.16 -13.07 2.79
CA LYS A 73 22.49 -13.29 2.23
C LYS A 73 22.42 -13.47 0.70
N PRO A 74 23.41 -12.99 -0.07
CA PRO A 74 23.45 -13.20 -1.52
C PRO A 74 23.52 -14.67 -1.95
N ALA A 75 24.19 -15.54 -1.18
CA ALA A 75 24.42 -16.93 -1.55
C ALA A 75 23.13 -17.71 -1.94
N PRO A 76 22.07 -17.75 -1.11
CA PRO A 76 20.81 -18.40 -1.51
C PRO A 76 20.14 -17.74 -2.72
N LEU A 77 20.31 -16.42 -2.93
CA LEU A 77 19.72 -15.72 -4.07
C LEU A 77 20.38 -16.15 -5.40
N MET A 78 21.66 -16.50 -5.38
CA MET A 78 22.38 -16.99 -6.57
C MET A 78 22.02 -18.43 -6.94
N GLU A 79 21.51 -19.21 -5.97
CA GLU A 79 21.17 -20.62 -6.16
C GLU A 79 19.73 -20.82 -6.68
N ILE A 80 18.90 -19.77 -6.67
CA ILE A 80 17.51 -19.83 -7.16
C ILE A 80 17.50 -19.89 -8.68
N THR A 81 16.83 -20.90 -9.23
CA THR A 81 16.67 -21.07 -10.67
C THR A 81 15.54 -20.19 -11.21
N GLU A 82 15.56 -19.93 -12.52
CA GLU A 82 14.46 -19.22 -13.19
C GLU A 82 13.11 -19.95 -13.03
N GLU A 83 13.11 -21.29 -13.09
CA GLU A 83 11.91 -22.11 -12.89
C GLU A 83 11.31 -21.92 -11.48
N GLN A 84 12.16 -21.93 -10.44
CA GLN A 84 11.73 -21.67 -9.06
C GLN A 84 11.17 -20.25 -8.91
N ALA A 85 11.79 -19.25 -9.56
CA ALA A 85 11.30 -17.88 -9.56
C ALA A 85 9.91 -17.78 -10.22
N VAL A 86 9.72 -18.44 -11.36
CA VAL A 86 8.44 -18.49 -12.09
C VAL A 86 7.35 -19.16 -11.24
N GLU A 87 7.64 -20.32 -10.64
CA GLU A 87 6.70 -21.01 -9.73
C GLU A 87 6.29 -20.11 -8.56
N SER A 88 7.26 -19.40 -8.01
CA SER A 88 7.06 -18.52 -6.86
C SER A 88 6.17 -17.33 -7.17
N VAL A 89 6.37 -16.68 -8.32
CA VAL A 89 5.52 -15.60 -8.81
C VAL A 89 4.13 -16.12 -9.18
N TRP A 90 4.05 -17.34 -9.74
CA TRP A 90 2.78 -17.99 -10.06
C TRP A 90 1.93 -18.21 -8.80
N MET A 91 2.52 -18.66 -7.68
CA MET A 91 1.80 -18.82 -6.40
C MET A 91 1.12 -17.54 -5.92
N ILE A 92 1.81 -16.40 -5.98
CA ILE A 92 1.26 -15.11 -5.57
C ILE A 92 0.16 -14.66 -6.54
N THR A 93 0.33 -14.92 -7.84
CA THR A 93 -0.68 -14.64 -8.86
C THR A 93 -1.97 -15.45 -8.62
N GLU A 94 -1.87 -16.71 -8.21
CA GLU A 94 -3.05 -17.52 -7.84
C GLU A 94 -3.73 -17.02 -6.57
N MET A 95 -2.97 -16.52 -5.60
CA MET A 95 -3.53 -15.87 -4.41
C MET A 95 -4.25 -14.56 -4.78
N ALA A 96 -3.67 -13.75 -5.66
CA ALA A 96 -4.25 -12.50 -6.16
C ALA A 96 -5.62 -12.72 -6.81
N LYS A 97 -5.80 -13.81 -7.58
CA LYS A 97 -7.09 -14.17 -8.18
C LYS A 97 -8.23 -14.36 -7.18
N LYS A 98 -7.93 -14.59 -5.89
CA LYS A 98 -8.92 -14.75 -4.81
C LYS A 98 -9.18 -13.47 -4.02
N ALA A 99 -8.34 -12.45 -4.19
CA ALA A 99 -8.47 -11.17 -3.50
C ALA A 99 -9.26 -10.14 -4.33
N GLN A 100 -9.79 -9.13 -3.65
CA GLN A 100 -10.39 -7.95 -4.29
C GLN A 100 -9.48 -6.73 -4.28
N VAL A 101 -8.53 -6.65 -3.33
CA VAL A 101 -7.55 -5.55 -3.19
C VAL A 101 -6.21 -6.12 -2.75
N ILE A 102 -5.12 -5.41 -3.07
CA ILE A 102 -3.80 -5.62 -2.47
C ILE A 102 -3.63 -4.64 -1.31
N VAL A 103 -3.07 -5.11 -0.20
CA VAL A 103 -2.82 -4.33 1.01
C VAL A 103 -1.33 -4.36 1.31
N ALA A 104 -0.72 -3.20 1.51
CA ALA A 104 0.68 -3.09 1.92
C ALA A 104 0.86 -1.92 2.89
N HIS A 105 1.93 -1.93 3.67
CA HIS A 105 2.31 -0.78 4.49
C HIS A 105 3.30 0.08 3.69
N ASN A 106 2.92 1.32 3.38
CA ASN A 106 3.63 2.16 2.40
C ASN A 106 3.54 1.60 0.96
N ALA A 107 2.32 1.21 0.54
CA ALA A 107 2.03 0.48 -0.70
C ALA A 107 2.63 1.05 -2.00
N GLU A 108 2.88 2.36 -2.08
CA GLU A 108 3.54 2.98 -3.24
C GLU A 108 4.93 2.39 -3.50
N PHE A 109 5.63 1.98 -2.43
CA PHE A 109 6.92 1.33 -2.53
C PHE A 109 6.82 -0.03 -3.22
N ASP A 110 5.93 -0.91 -2.77
CA ASP A 110 5.78 -2.25 -3.33
C ASP A 110 5.17 -2.22 -4.73
N GLN A 111 4.16 -1.36 -4.93
CA GLN A 111 3.39 -1.27 -6.16
C GLN A 111 4.25 -1.02 -7.40
N LYS A 112 5.29 -0.19 -7.30
CA LYS A 112 6.13 0.16 -8.46
C LYS A 112 6.90 -1.04 -9.03
N TRP A 113 7.11 -2.10 -8.25
CA TRP A 113 7.83 -3.30 -8.71
C TRP A 113 6.97 -4.24 -9.58
N PHE A 114 5.66 -3.98 -9.68
CA PHE A 114 4.71 -4.75 -10.47
C PHE A 114 4.34 -4.01 -11.76
N GLY A 115 4.41 -4.68 -12.91
CA GLY A 115 4.12 -4.12 -14.23
C GLY A 115 5.34 -4.03 -15.13
N SER A 116 5.25 -3.27 -16.22
CA SER A 116 6.33 -3.13 -17.21
C SER A 116 7.22 -1.91 -16.92
N SER A 117 8.53 -2.10 -17.05
CA SER A 117 9.59 -1.09 -16.94
C SER A 117 10.46 -1.20 -18.17
N ASN A 118 11.00 -0.05 -18.57
CA ASN A 118 11.76 0.12 -19.80
C ASN A 118 13.20 -0.44 -19.71
N ASN A 119 13.60 -0.99 -18.58
CA ASN A 119 15.00 -1.30 -18.26
C ASN A 119 15.38 -2.80 -18.34
N GLY A 120 14.43 -3.70 -18.64
CA GLY A 120 14.70 -5.12 -18.92
C GLY A 120 15.22 -5.96 -17.75
N LYS A 121 15.27 -5.42 -16.52
CA LYS A 121 15.52 -6.19 -15.30
C LYS A 121 14.18 -6.69 -14.76
N SER A 122 14.13 -7.96 -14.32
CA SER A 122 12.88 -8.68 -14.02
C SER A 122 11.90 -7.85 -13.19
N LEU A 123 10.65 -7.79 -13.65
CA LEU A 123 9.55 -7.13 -12.97
C LEU A 123 8.46 -8.13 -12.69
N LEU A 124 7.75 -7.89 -11.61
CA LEU A 124 6.64 -8.74 -11.23
C LEU A 124 5.44 -8.47 -12.14
N PRO A 125 4.65 -9.50 -12.49
CA PRO A 125 3.48 -9.32 -13.33
C PRO A 125 2.45 -8.46 -12.61
N VAL A 126 1.66 -7.67 -13.36
CA VAL A 126 0.48 -7.02 -12.78
C VAL A 126 -0.42 -8.11 -12.16
N LEU A 127 -0.75 -7.97 -10.89
CA LEU A 127 -1.60 -8.93 -10.19
C LEU A 127 -3.07 -8.68 -10.54
N LEU A 128 -3.71 -9.72 -11.08
CA LEU A 128 -5.07 -9.66 -11.60
C LEU A 128 -6.02 -10.47 -10.72
N ASN A 129 -7.26 -10.00 -10.61
CA ASN A 129 -8.34 -10.74 -9.96
C ASN A 129 -8.86 -11.89 -10.85
N SER A 130 -9.84 -12.65 -10.38
CA SER A 130 -10.46 -13.76 -11.13
C SER A 130 -11.16 -13.34 -12.44
N LYS A 131 -11.41 -12.04 -12.64
CA LYS A 131 -12.02 -11.46 -13.84
C LYS A 131 -10.97 -10.86 -14.78
N ASN A 132 -9.69 -11.08 -14.51
CA ASN A 132 -8.58 -10.56 -15.29
C ASN A 132 -8.45 -9.02 -15.26
N GLU A 133 -8.88 -8.40 -14.15
CA GLU A 133 -8.77 -6.96 -13.91
C GLU A 133 -7.64 -6.69 -12.90
N PRO A 134 -6.86 -5.61 -13.04
CA PRO A 134 -5.83 -5.24 -12.07
C PRO A 134 -6.41 -5.03 -10.67
N LEU A 135 -5.73 -5.59 -9.67
CA LEU A 135 -6.10 -5.34 -8.28
C LEU A 135 -5.74 -3.91 -7.87
N PRO A 136 -6.66 -3.16 -7.24
CA PRO A 136 -6.33 -1.89 -6.61
C PRO A 136 -5.42 -2.10 -5.39
N TRP A 137 -4.52 -1.16 -5.17
CA TRP A 137 -3.63 -1.13 -4.00
C TRP A 137 -4.22 -0.25 -2.90
N VAL A 138 -4.08 -0.72 -1.66
CA VAL A 138 -4.51 -0.02 -0.45
C VAL A 138 -3.35 0.05 0.54
N CYS A 139 -3.09 1.24 1.05
CA CYS A 139 -1.97 1.53 1.94
C CYS A 139 -2.41 1.61 3.39
N THR A 140 -1.95 0.69 4.24
CA THR A 140 -2.24 0.73 5.68
C THR A 140 -1.59 1.92 6.39
N CYS A 141 -0.53 2.51 5.81
CA CYS A 141 0.18 3.64 6.41
C CYS A 141 -0.57 4.98 6.24
N THR A 142 -1.32 5.13 5.15
CA THR A 142 -1.91 6.43 4.75
C THR A 142 -3.42 6.40 4.53
N GLU A 143 -4.03 5.23 4.36
CA GLU A 143 -5.46 5.11 4.04
C GLU A 143 -6.27 4.45 5.16
N PHE A 144 -5.60 3.95 6.20
CA PHE A 144 -6.22 3.42 7.40
C PHE A 144 -6.06 4.41 8.56
N GLU A 145 -7.13 4.61 9.31
CA GLU A 145 -7.11 5.32 10.59
C GLU A 145 -7.04 4.31 11.71
N TRP A 146 -5.86 4.14 12.30
CA TRP A 146 -5.65 3.15 13.34
C TRP A 146 -5.97 3.73 14.72
N PRO A 147 -6.64 2.96 15.60
CA PRO A 147 -6.74 3.35 17.00
C PRO A 147 -5.34 3.42 17.60
N ARG A 148 -5.10 4.26 18.61
CA ARG A 148 -3.77 4.38 19.25
C ARG A 148 -2.60 4.77 18.30
N GLN A 149 -2.88 5.19 17.07
CA GLN A 149 -1.88 5.77 16.18
C GLN A 149 -1.32 7.05 16.79
N ILE A 150 0.00 7.15 16.87
CA ILE A 150 0.68 8.27 17.52
C ILE A 150 0.86 9.43 16.54
N ARG A 151 1.09 9.11 15.25
CA ARG A 151 1.30 10.09 14.18
C ARG A 151 0.91 9.54 12.81
N SER A 152 0.56 10.43 11.89
CA SER A 152 0.38 10.07 10.48
C SER A 152 1.70 9.53 9.91
N GLY A 153 1.63 8.46 9.10
CA GLY A 153 2.83 7.86 8.48
C GLY A 153 3.74 7.12 9.46
N GLN A 154 3.19 6.65 10.59
CA GLN A 154 3.91 5.83 11.57
C GLN A 154 4.40 4.53 10.93
N SER A 155 5.61 4.07 11.30
CA SER A 155 6.14 2.82 10.77
C SER A 155 5.32 1.62 11.23
N LEU A 156 5.34 0.53 10.45
CA LEU A 156 4.61 -0.69 10.77
C LEU A 156 4.96 -1.24 12.16
N ILE A 157 6.25 -1.20 12.52
CA ILE A 157 6.76 -1.67 13.82
C ILE A 157 6.23 -0.79 14.95
N GLU A 158 6.31 0.53 14.82
CA GLU A 158 5.78 1.47 15.83
C GLU A 158 4.26 1.29 15.97
N LEU A 159 3.55 1.07 14.86
CA LEU A 159 2.11 0.85 14.84
C LEU A 159 1.72 -0.48 15.50
N ALA A 160 2.41 -1.57 15.18
CA ALA A 160 2.24 -2.88 15.78
C ALA A 160 2.46 -2.84 17.30
N ALA A 161 3.54 -2.17 17.75
CA ALA A 161 3.83 -1.97 19.15
C ALA A 161 2.71 -1.20 19.88
N ALA A 162 2.17 -0.14 19.26
CA ALA A 162 1.05 0.62 19.82
C ALA A 162 -0.25 -0.20 19.98
N HIS A 163 -0.32 -1.38 19.34
CA HIS A 163 -1.46 -2.29 19.35
C HIS A 163 -1.22 -3.59 20.12
N ASP A 164 -0.14 -3.67 20.91
CA ASP A 164 0.24 -4.87 21.65
C ASP A 164 0.39 -6.11 20.73
N VAL A 165 0.88 -5.88 19.51
CA VAL A 165 1.29 -6.94 18.59
C VAL A 165 2.75 -7.26 18.88
N GLY A 166 3.05 -8.54 19.16
CA GLY A 166 4.41 -9.01 19.33
C GLY A 166 5.19 -8.90 18.03
N ILE A 167 6.36 -8.28 18.07
CA ILE A 167 7.25 -8.09 16.92
C ILE A 167 8.35 -9.14 16.97
N PHE A 168 8.49 -9.95 15.92
CA PHE A 168 9.56 -10.95 15.79
C PHE A 168 10.29 -10.79 14.45
N GLY A 169 11.22 -9.85 14.41
CA GLY A 169 11.91 -9.48 13.17
C GLY A 169 11.28 -8.26 12.50
N ASN A 170 12.04 -7.67 11.58
CA ASN A 170 11.68 -6.51 10.76
C ASN A 170 12.48 -6.63 9.47
N HIS A 171 11.94 -6.09 8.37
CA HIS A 171 12.53 -6.16 7.03
C HIS A 171 12.63 -7.60 6.53
N ARG A 172 11.51 -8.32 6.64
CA ARG A 172 11.31 -9.65 6.07
C ARG A 172 9.89 -9.71 5.59
N ALA A 173 9.70 -9.94 4.31
CA ALA A 173 8.43 -9.62 3.66
C ALA A 173 7.21 -10.33 4.29
N LEU A 174 7.32 -11.63 4.61
CA LEU A 174 6.21 -12.33 5.26
C LEU A 174 5.97 -11.88 6.70
N THR A 175 7.03 -11.50 7.43
CA THR A 175 6.88 -11.00 8.81
C THR A 175 6.10 -9.70 8.82
N ASP A 176 6.42 -8.79 7.90
CA ASP A 176 5.71 -7.52 7.76
C ASP A 176 4.24 -7.73 7.31
N CYS A 177 3.98 -8.69 6.41
CA CYS A 177 2.62 -9.12 6.11
C CYS A 177 1.88 -9.66 7.36
N GLN A 178 2.55 -10.45 8.19
CA GLN A 178 1.98 -11.00 9.42
C GLN A 178 1.66 -9.91 10.45
N LEU A 179 2.49 -8.87 10.57
CA LEU A 179 2.20 -7.72 11.42
C LEU A 179 0.92 -6.99 10.97
N ILE A 180 0.73 -6.80 9.66
CA ILE A 180 -0.52 -6.23 9.13
C ILE A 180 -1.72 -7.14 9.46
N ALA A 181 -1.60 -8.45 9.27
CA ALA A 181 -2.66 -9.40 9.60
C ALA A 181 -3.02 -9.37 11.10
N TYR A 182 -2.02 -9.35 11.99
CA TYR A 182 -2.26 -9.27 13.44
C TYR A 182 -2.83 -7.93 13.90
N LEU A 183 -2.54 -6.85 13.17
CA LEU A 183 -3.22 -5.58 13.36
C LEU A 183 -4.70 -5.72 12.97
N PHE A 184 -5.01 -6.31 11.83
CA PHE A 184 -6.38 -6.56 11.39
C PHE A 184 -7.18 -7.43 12.37
N ASP A 185 -6.57 -8.47 12.92
CA ASP A 185 -7.21 -9.37 13.90
C ASP A 185 -7.65 -8.65 15.19
N ARG A 186 -7.08 -7.47 15.48
CA ARG A 186 -7.40 -6.65 16.66
C ARG A 186 -8.49 -5.60 16.39
N MET A 187 -8.88 -5.38 15.14
CA MET A 187 -9.80 -4.31 14.75
C MET A 187 -11.24 -4.82 14.69
N GLU A 188 -12.06 -4.56 15.70
CA GLU A 188 -13.48 -4.91 15.65
C GLU A 188 -14.23 -4.21 14.50
N ASN A 189 -13.77 -3.02 14.10
CA ASN A 189 -14.34 -2.22 13.04
C ASN A 189 -13.61 -2.38 11.68
N LEU A 190 -12.86 -3.47 11.46
CA LEU A 190 -12.05 -3.67 10.26
C LEU A 190 -12.84 -3.45 8.95
N ASN A 191 -14.07 -3.94 8.88
CA ASN A 191 -14.94 -3.75 7.71
C ASN A 191 -15.13 -2.25 7.39
N ALA A 192 -15.40 -1.43 8.41
CA ALA A 192 -15.58 0.01 8.24
C ALA A 192 -14.27 0.71 7.86
N MET A 193 -13.13 0.27 8.40
CA MET A 193 -11.81 0.78 8.01
C MET A 193 -11.55 0.55 6.52
N PHE A 194 -11.85 -0.64 5.99
CA PHE A 194 -11.76 -0.91 4.55
C PHE A 194 -12.72 -0.05 3.73
N GLN A 195 -13.95 0.17 4.19
CA GLN A 195 -14.90 1.04 3.50
C GLN A 195 -14.36 2.47 3.37
N MET A 196 -13.71 2.98 4.42
CA MET A 196 -13.11 4.32 4.41
C MET A 196 -11.84 4.37 3.56
N ALA A 197 -11.01 3.33 3.63
CA ALA A 197 -9.81 3.20 2.83
C ALA A 197 -10.12 3.07 1.34
N LEU A 198 -11.26 2.48 0.94
CA LEU A 198 -11.62 2.25 -0.46
C LEU A 198 -12.45 3.37 -1.10
N ARG A 199 -12.69 4.47 -0.38
CA ARG A 199 -13.37 5.64 -0.95
C ARG A 199 -12.59 6.16 -2.18
N PRO A 200 -13.27 6.61 -3.25
CA PRO A 200 -12.65 7.17 -4.44
C PRO A 200 -11.71 8.30 -4.07
N LYS A 201 -10.46 8.22 -4.53
CA LYS A 201 -9.43 9.23 -4.26
C LYS A 201 -9.03 9.92 -5.54
N ALA A 202 -8.75 11.21 -5.41
CA ALA A 202 -8.17 12.00 -6.49
C ALA A 202 -7.07 12.91 -5.93
N TRP A 203 -6.27 13.44 -6.84
CA TRP A 203 -5.29 14.46 -6.51
C TRP A 203 -5.95 15.83 -6.53
N PHE A 204 -5.67 16.62 -5.51
CA PHE A 204 -6.23 17.95 -5.34
C PHE A 204 -5.11 18.97 -5.16
N LYS A 205 -5.26 20.09 -5.85
CA LYS A 205 -4.48 21.31 -5.64
C LYS A 205 -5.25 22.24 -4.69
N ALA A 206 -4.61 22.69 -3.62
CA ALA A 206 -5.19 23.67 -2.72
C ALA A 206 -5.19 25.08 -3.36
N LEU A 207 -6.33 25.76 -3.27
CA LEU A 207 -6.50 27.14 -3.71
C LEU A 207 -6.31 28.08 -2.51
N VAL A 208 -5.05 28.21 -2.09
CA VAL A 208 -4.65 29.06 -0.96
C VAL A 208 -3.66 30.15 -1.42
N THR A 209 -3.74 31.32 -0.78
CA THR A 209 -2.74 32.38 -0.93
C THR A 209 -1.47 32.02 -0.15
N TYR A 210 -0.36 32.72 -0.44
CA TYR A 210 0.91 32.50 0.28
C TYR A 210 0.78 32.70 1.80
N ASP A 211 -0.02 33.69 2.21
CA ASP A 211 -0.25 34.00 3.63
C ASP A 211 -1.04 32.88 4.34
N ASN A 212 -1.88 32.16 3.59
CA ASN A 212 -2.70 31.06 4.11
C ASN A 212 -2.10 29.67 3.88
N ARG A 213 -0.83 29.57 3.47
CA ARG A 213 -0.16 28.29 3.18
C ARG A 213 -0.18 27.31 4.36
N GLU A 214 -0.17 27.83 5.59
CA GLU A 214 -0.20 26.99 6.80
C GLU A 214 -1.51 26.21 6.93
N LEU A 215 -2.63 26.69 6.37
CA LEU A 215 -3.87 25.93 6.31
C LEU A 215 -3.72 24.67 5.46
N ALA A 216 -3.11 24.80 4.28
CA ALA A 216 -2.86 23.67 3.37
C ALA A 216 -1.90 22.67 4.02
N LYS A 217 -0.80 23.16 4.62
CA LYS A 217 0.16 22.32 5.33
C LYS A 217 -0.48 21.57 6.50
N LYS A 218 -1.29 22.25 7.32
CA LYS A 218 -2.03 21.63 8.44
C LYS A 218 -3.05 20.59 7.95
N ALA A 219 -3.66 20.82 6.80
CA ALA A 219 -4.52 19.87 6.11
C ALA A 219 -3.75 18.77 5.35
N GLY A 220 -2.43 18.61 5.60
CA GLY A 220 -1.62 17.52 5.06
C GLY A 220 -1.22 17.67 3.58
N PHE A 221 -1.44 18.83 2.96
CA PHE A 221 -0.94 19.08 1.60
C PHE A 221 0.59 19.24 1.63
N LYS A 222 1.24 18.78 0.57
CA LYS A 222 2.68 18.94 0.35
C LYS A 222 2.93 19.95 -0.76
N TRP A 223 3.92 20.81 -0.58
CA TRP A 223 4.34 21.75 -1.62
C TRP A 223 5.10 20.99 -2.72
N ILE A 224 4.64 21.12 -3.97
CA ILE A 224 5.29 20.58 -5.15
C ILE A 224 5.92 21.76 -5.93
N PRO A 225 7.26 21.92 -5.91
CA PRO A 225 7.96 23.05 -6.54
C PRO A 225 7.66 23.20 -8.04
N GLU A 226 7.57 22.09 -8.77
CA GLU A 226 7.37 22.02 -10.22
C GLU A 226 6.01 22.60 -10.61
N LEU A 227 4.99 22.31 -9.80
CA LEU A 227 3.63 22.83 -9.98
C LEU A 227 3.41 24.17 -9.27
N LYS A 228 4.39 24.63 -8.47
CA LYS A 228 4.27 25.77 -7.54
C LYS A 228 2.95 25.74 -6.76
N SER A 229 2.59 24.56 -6.26
CA SER A 229 1.27 24.31 -5.70
C SER A 229 1.32 23.33 -4.52
N TRP A 230 0.41 23.52 -3.57
CA TRP A 230 0.14 22.54 -2.51
C TRP A 230 -0.77 21.45 -3.04
N VAL A 231 -0.33 20.20 -2.95
CA VAL A 231 -1.03 19.04 -3.53
C VAL A 231 -1.20 17.93 -2.49
N ARG A 232 -2.35 17.24 -2.52
CA ARG A 232 -2.65 16.06 -1.69
C ARG A 232 -3.53 15.08 -2.44
N LYS A 233 -3.27 13.78 -2.28
CA LYS A 233 -4.21 12.71 -2.61
C LYS A 233 -5.12 12.47 -1.41
N MET A 234 -6.43 12.50 -1.61
CA MET A 234 -7.44 12.28 -0.56
C MET A 234 -8.74 11.76 -1.14
N ALA A 235 -9.66 11.29 -0.28
CA ALA A 235 -11.00 10.93 -0.74
C ALA A 235 -11.73 12.17 -1.25
N VAL A 236 -12.50 12.02 -2.33
CA VAL A 236 -13.22 13.14 -2.96
C VAL A 236 -14.16 13.82 -1.98
N ASP A 237 -14.81 13.06 -1.10
CA ASP A 237 -15.74 13.60 -0.11
C ASP A 237 -15.05 14.40 1.01
N ASP A 238 -13.78 14.10 1.35
CA ASP A 238 -13.02 14.82 2.39
C ASP A 238 -12.76 16.29 2.00
N THR A 239 -12.88 16.62 0.71
CA THR A 239 -12.76 18.01 0.23
C THR A 239 -13.77 18.95 0.86
N LYS A 240 -14.93 18.44 1.31
CA LYS A 240 -16.00 19.19 1.96
C LYS A 240 -15.63 19.67 3.37
N GLU A 241 -14.64 19.04 3.99
CA GLU A 241 -14.19 19.35 5.35
C GLU A 241 -13.04 20.38 5.38
N LEU A 242 -12.49 20.72 4.21
CA LEU A 242 -11.37 21.64 4.12
C LEU A 242 -11.81 23.09 4.39
N PRO A 243 -10.99 23.89 5.12
CA PRO A 243 -11.27 25.30 5.36
C PRO A 243 -10.95 26.19 4.13
N PHE A 244 -10.65 25.59 2.97
CA PHE A 244 -10.30 26.27 1.73
C PHE A 244 -10.74 25.44 0.52
N MET A 245 -10.89 26.09 -0.63
CA MET A 245 -11.27 25.44 -1.88
C MET A 245 -10.12 24.62 -2.47
N VAL A 246 -10.46 23.56 -3.19
CA VAL A 246 -9.52 22.72 -3.93
C VAL A 246 -9.98 22.51 -5.35
N ASN A 247 -9.04 22.30 -6.27
CA ASN A 247 -9.32 21.82 -7.62
C ASN A 247 -8.76 20.42 -7.79
N GLN A 248 -9.58 19.51 -8.32
CA GLN A 248 -9.09 18.20 -8.75
C GLN A 248 -8.10 18.39 -9.90
N ILE A 249 -6.99 17.66 -9.87
CA ILE A 249 -5.96 17.66 -10.91
C ILE A 249 -5.66 16.23 -11.34
N GLU A 250 -5.20 16.06 -12.57
CA GLU A 250 -4.46 14.87 -12.95
C GLU A 250 -3.02 15.04 -12.49
N PHE A 251 -2.50 14.03 -11.79
CA PHE A 251 -1.13 14.03 -11.28
C PHE A 251 -0.45 12.76 -11.78
N CYS A 252 0.37 12.91 -12.82
CA CYS A 252 1.27 11.84 -13.24
C CYS A 252 2.50 11.86 -12.32
N GLN A 253 2.73 10.75 -11.64
CA GLN A 253 4.00 10.46 -10.95
C GLN A 253 5.03 9.96 -11.96
#